data_AF-A0A3N5Z2X4-F1
#
_entry.id   AF-A0A3N5Z2X4-F1
#
_cell.length_a   1.000
_cell.length_b   1.000
_cell.length_c   1.000
_cell.angle_alpha   90.00
_cell.angle_beta   90.00
_cell.angle_gamma   90.00
#
_symmetry.space_group_name_H-M   'P 1'
#
loop_
_entity.id
_entity.type
_entity.pdbx_description
1 polymer ?
#
loop_
_entity_poly.entity_id
_entity_poly.type
_entity_poly.pdbx_seq_one_letter_code
_entity_poly.pdbx_strand_id
1 'polypeptide(L)'
;MRRQWCVLAFLTGFLHVFLYQAEAQPATGEIRGYFPQFVLGSGAQSTIVLVNPSANSPVQGTIEFFDRLGNHWPVVVDQVPYGNGEVPFELPADGTRFVAP
;
A
#
# COMPACT_ATOMS: atom_id res chain seq x y z
N MET A 1 52.68 26.78 38.90
CA MET A 1 53.08 25.36 38.75
C MET A 1 52.06 24.51 39.51
N ARG A 2 51.43 23.53 38.82
CA ARG A 2 50.74 22.28 39.29
C ARG A 2 49.99 22.34 40.66
N ARG A 3 48.70 21.97 40.78
CA ARG A 3 48.13 20.63 40.51
C ARG A 3 46.58 20.67 40.45
N GLN A 4 46.05 19.79 39.60
CA GLN A 4 44.64 19.44 39.37
C GLN A 4 43.95 18.87 40.62
N TRP A 5 42.64 19.09 40.74
CA TRP A 5 41.67 18.07 41.18
C TRP A 5 40.39 18.21 40.35
N CYS A 6 40.17 17.22 39.49
CA CYS A 6 38.91 16.99 38.78
C CYS A 6 37.85 16.52 39.78
N VAL A 7 36.74 17.25 39.92
CA VAL A 7 35.52 16.70 40.51
C VAL A 7 34.57 16.44 39.35
N LEU A 8 34.53 15.18 38.92
CA LEU A 8 33.61 14.68 37.91
C LEU A 8 32.22 14.60 38.56
N ALA A 9 31.38 15.61 38.32
CA ALA A 9 29.99 15.58 38.75
C ALA A 9 29.23 14.55 37.90
N PHE A 10 28.79 13.46 38.54
CA PHE A 10 27.80 12.54 37.98
C PHE A 10 26.46 13.27 37.88
N LEU A 11 26.26 14.00 36.78
CA LEU A 11 24.94 14.46 36.36
C LEU A 11 24.22 13.27 35.74
N THR A 12 23.36 12.66 36.54
CA THR A 12 22.40 11.65 36.14
C THR A 12 21.54 12.20 35.01
N GLY A 13 21.89 11.86 33.77
CA GLY A 13 21.09 12.14 32.59
C GLY A 13 19.77 11.39 32.69
N PHE A 14 18.71 12.10 33.04
CA PHE A 14 17.34 11.63 32.86
C PHE A 14 17.04 11.68 31.35
N LEU A 15 17.52 10.67 30.64
CA LEU A 15 17.23 10.46 29.22
C LEU A 15 15.78 9.98 29.13
N HIS A 16 14.83 10.91 29.21
CA HIS A 16 13.49 10.65 28.68
C HIS A 16 13.66 10.49 27.18
N VAL A 17 13.78 9.23 26.76
CA VAL A 17 13.58 8.82 25.38
C VAL A 17 12.16 9.25 25.03
N PHE A 18 12.04 10.45 24.46
CA PHE A 18 10.87 10.83 23.69
C PHE A 18 10.84 9.87 22.50
N LEU A 19 10.12 8.76 22.66
CA LEU A 19 9.58 8.01 21.54
C LEU A 19 8.61 8.97 20.85
N TYR A 20 9.13 9.79 19.95
CA TYR A 20 8.32 10.41 18.91
C TYR A 20 7.77 9.26 18.09
N GLN A 21 6.58 8.80 18.46
CA GLN A 21 5.77 7.96 17.61
C GLN A 21 5.39 8.88 16.44
N ALA A 22 6.14 8.79 15.33
CA ALA A 22 5.73 9.43 14.11
C ALA A 22 4.36 8.86 13.77
N GLU A 23 3.33 9.66 13.98
CA GLU A 23 1.98 9.38 13.49
C GLU A 23 2.16 9.07 12.01
N ALA A 24 1.66 7.92 11.56
CA ALA A 24 1.72 7.60 10.14
C ALA A 24 0.97 8.71 9.40
N GLN A 25 1.73 9.64 8.80
CA GLN A 25 1.15 10.74 8.04
C GLN A 25 0.30 10.09 6.95
N PRO A 26 -1.01 10.35 6.89
CA PRO A 26 -1.82 9.84 5.78
C PRO A 26 -1.16 10.38 4.51
N ALA A 27 -0.81 9.48 3.59
CA ALA A 27 -0.20 9.91 2.33
C ALA A 27 -1.23 10.77 1.59
N THR A 28 -1.07 12.09 1.67
CA THR A 28 -1.85 13.05 0.91
C THR A 28 -1.28 13.10 -0.50
N GLY A 29 -1.64 12.10 -1.29
CA GLY A 29 -1.26 11.90 -2.68
C GLY A 29 -1.97 10.67 -3.22
N GLU A 30 -2.20 10.61 -4.53
CA GLU A 30 -2.72 9.39 -5.16
C GLU A 30 -1.75 8.23 -4.90
N ILE A 31 -2.17 7.26 -4.07
CA ILE A 31 -1.35 6.09 -3.76
C ILE A 31 -1.54 5.08 -4.89
N ARG A 32 -0.54 4.97 -5.78
CA ARG A 32 -0.50 3.93 -6.81
C ARG A 32 0.38 2.76 -6.35
N GLY A 33 -0.20 1.58 -6.22
CA GLY A 33 0.53 0.33 -6.06
C GLY A 33 0.72 -0.37 -7.41
N TYR A 34 1.94 -0.76 -7.75
CA TYR A 34 2.24 -1.53 -8.95
C TYR A 34 2.62 -2.96 -8.57
N PHE A 35 1.95 -3.94 -9.17
CA PHE A 35 2.25 -5.36 -8.97
C PHE A 35 2.95 -5.92 -10.22
N PRO A 36 4.11 -6.59 -10.09
CA PRO A 36 4.83 -7.11 -11.24
C PRO A 36 4.07 -8.25 -11.92
N GLN A 37 3.67 -7.99 -13.16
CA GLN A 37 3.31 -8.88 -14.27
C GLN A 37 2.63 -10.21 -13.93
N PHE A 38 1.31 -10.24 -14.08
CA PHE A 38 0.56 -11.48 -14.25
C PHE A 38 0.83 -12.05 -15.64
N VAL A 39 1.27 -13.31 -15.72
CA VAL A 39 1.39 -14.00 -17.01
C VAL A 39 0.04 -14.65 -17.32
N LEU A 40 -0.69 -14.09 -18.27
CA LEU A 40 -1.82 -14.78 -18.91
C LEU A 40 -1.24 -15.66 -20.02
N GLY A 41 -1.26 -16.97 -19.84
CA GLY A 41 -0.64 -17.91 -20.77
C GLY A 41 -0.55 -19.34 -20.21
N SER A 42 -0.33 -20.32 -21.09
CA SER A 42 -0.16 -21.75 -20.73
C SER A 42 -1.27 -22.35 -19.84
N GLY A 43 -2.51 -21.84 -19.92
CA GLY A 43 -3.62 -22.28 -19.08
C GLY A 43 -3.60 -21.76 -17.65
N ALA A 44 -2.68 -20.85 -17.31
CA ALA A 44 -2.68 -20.17 -16.03
C ALA A 44 -3.63 -18.96 -16.06
N GLN A 45 -4.46 -18.85 -15.03
CA GLN A 45 -5.27 -17.68 -14.73
C GLN A 45 -4.75 -17.03 -13.46
N SER A 46 -4.62 -15.71 -13.48
CA SER A 46 -4.26 -14.94 -12.29
C SER A 46 -5.51 -14.33 -11.66
N THR A 47 -5.50 -14.17 -10.34
CA THR A 47 -6.58 -13.51 -9.61
C THR A 47 -5.99 -12.51 -8.64
N ILE A 48 -6.48 -11.28 -8.69
CA ILE A 48 -6.20 -10.23 -7.73
C ILE A 48 -7.27 -10.31 -6.65
N VAL A 49 -6.87 -10.36 -5.38
CA VAL A 49 -7.79 -10.31 -4.24
C VAL A 49 -7.64 -8.98 -3.55
N LEU A 50 -8.70 -8.17 -3.61
CA LEU A 50 -8.80 -6.94 -2.85
C LEU A 50 -9.51 -7.22 -1.52
N VAL A 51 -8.91 -6.78 -0.42
CA VAL A 51 -9.49 -6.89 0.93
C VAL A 51 -9.55 -5.50 1.52
N ASN A 52 -10.72 -5.11 2.01
CA ASN A 52 -10.89 -3.93 2.84
C ASN A 52 -10.83 -4.33 4.32
N PRO A 53 -9.72 -4.09 5.03
CA PRO A 53 -9.61 -4.45 6.45
C PRO A 53 -10.29 -3.46 7.39
N SER A 54 -10.91 -2.40 6.85
CA SER A 54 -11.63 -1.44 7.69
C SER A 54 -12.95 -2.04 8.15
N ALA A 55 -13.16 -2.06 9.47
CA ALA A 55 -14.42 -2.50 10.07
C ALA A 55 -15.57 -1.49 9.87
N ASN A 56 -15.26 -0.24 9.49
CA ASN A 56 -16.21 0.86 9.62
C ASN A 56 -16.38 1.69 8.35
N SER A 57 -15.52 1.52 7.34
CA SER A 57 -15.49 2.41 6.19
C SER A 57 -15.37 1.63 4.89
N PRO A 58 -16.19 1.95 3.87
CA PRO A 58 -16.01 1.39 2.54
C PRO A 58 -14.77 1.98 1.88
N VAL A 59 -14.29 1.29 0.84
CA VAL A 59 -13.22 1.79 -0.04
C VAL A 59 -13.65 1.64 -1.49
N GLN A 60 -13.29 2.64 -2.28
CA GLN A 60 -13.49 2.64 -3.73
C GLN A 60 -12.19 2.99 -4.44
N GLY A 61 -12.06 2.53 -5.68
CA GLY A 61 -10.90 2.83 -6.51
C GLY A 61 -10.99 2.18 -7.88
N THR A 62 -9.87 2.18 -8.59
CA THR A 62 -9.75 1.59 -9.93
C THR A 62 -8.54 0.67 -9.96
N ILE A 63 -8.69 -0.52 -10.53
CA ILE A 63 -7.55 -1.36 -10.95
C ILE A 63 -7.27 -1.03 -12.42
N GLU A 64 -6.03 -0.67 -12.72
CA GLU A 64 -5.57 -0.38 -14.07
C GLU A 64 -4.70 -1.53 -14.59
N PHE A 65 -5.05 -2.05 -15.76
CA PHE A 65 -4.32 -3.11 -16.45
C PHE A 65 -3.52 -2.53 -17.60
N PHE A 66 -2.23 -2.88 -17.64
CA PHE A 66 -1.30 -2.40 -18.66
C PHE A 66 -0.62 -3.57 -19.37
N ASP A 67 -0.33 -3.39 -20.65
CA ASP A 67 0.54 -4.27 -21.43
C ASP A 67 2.02 -4.04 -21.07
N ARG A 68 2.92 -4.80 -21.71
CA ARG A 68 4.36 -4.70 -21.49
C ARG A 68 4.99 -3.38 -21.94
N LEU A 69 4.25 -2.60 -22.73
CA LEU A 69 4.65 -1.30 -23.24
C LEU A 69 4.08 -0.15 -22.39
N GLY A 70 3.24 -0.46 -21.39
CA GLY A 70 2.57 0.51 -20.53
C GLY A 70 1.28 1.07 -21.11
N ASN A 71 0.75 0.51 -22.20
CA ASN A 71 -0.56 0.90 -22.71
C ASN A 71 -1.66 0.20 -21.91
N HIS A 72 -2.81 0.85 -21.76
CA HIS A 72 -3.99 0.20 -21.20
C HIS A 72 -4.33 -1.08 -21.98
N TRP A 73 -4.50 -2.18 -21.24
CA TRP A 73 -4.84 -3.49 -21.77
C TRP A 73 -6.33 -3.77 -21.53
N PRO A 74 -7.16 -3.94 -22.59
CA PRO A 74 -8.53 -4.41 -22.46
C PRO A 74 -8.65 -5.76 -21.73
N VAL A 75 -9.48 -5.84 -20.69
CA VAL A 75 -9.70 -7.06 -19.89
C VAL A 75 -11.18 -7.42 -19.80
N VAL A 76 -11.47 -8.66 -19.41
CA VAL A 76 -12.84 -9.09 -19.08
C VAL A 76 -12.85 -9.54 -17.63
N VAL A 77 -13.61 -8.84 -16.78
CA VAL A 77 -13.76 -9.17 -15.36
C VAL A 77 -15.24 -9.41 -15.09
N ASP A 78 -15.57 -10.51 -14.42
CA ASP A 78 -16.95 -10.88 -14.10
C ASP A 78 -17.88 -10.92 -15.34
N GLN A 79 -17.34 -11.37 -16.49
CA GLN A 79 -18.01 -11.35 -17.80
C GLN A 79 -18.31 -9.95 -18.37
N VAL A 80 -17.77 -8.90 -17.76
CA VAL A 80 -17.90 -7.51 -18.22
C VAL A 80 -16.61 -7.07 -18.92
N PRO A 81 -16.67 -6.62 -20.18
CA PRO A 81 -15.50 -6.12 -20.90
C PRO A 81 -15.17 -4.67 -20.49
N TYR A 82 -13.89 -4.43 -20.17
CA TYR A 82 -13.33 -3.11 -19.86
C TYR A 82 -12.31 -2.72 -20.93
N GLY A 83 -12.76 -1.99 -21.96
CA GLY A 83 -11.97 -1.68 -23.15
C GLY A 83 -10.78 -0.74 -22.91
N ASN A 84 -10.80 0.04 -21.84
CA ASN A 84 -9.70 0.91 -21.41
C ASN A 84 -8.84 0.27 -20.31
N GLY A 85 -9.04 -1.01 -19.98
CA GLY A 85 -8.26 -1.67 -18.93
C GLY A 85 -8.45 -1.08 -17.52
N GLU A 86 -9.51 -0.29 -17.29
CA GLU A 86 -9.81 0.30 -16.00
C GLU A 86 -11.02 -0.41 -15.38
N VAL A 87 -10.81 -1.10 -14.28
CA VAL A 87 -11.86 -1.84 -13.57
C VAL A 87 -12.17 -1.13 -12.25
N PRO A 88 -13.30 -0.40 -12.13
CA PRO A 88 -13.68 0.22 -10.89
C PRO A 88 -14.06 -0.84 -9.86
N PHE A 89 -13.79 -0.55 -8.59
CA PHE A 89 -14.23 -1.38 -7.48
C PHE A 89 -14.79 -0.54 -6.34
N GLU A 90 -15.70 -1.16 -5.62
CA GLU A 90 -16.20 -0.71 -4.33
C GLU A 90 -16.20 -1.93 -3.41
N LEU A 91 -15.69 -1.75 -2.20
CA LEU A 91 -15.68 -2.76 -1.15
C LEU A 91 -16.33 -2.17 0.10
N PRO A 92 -17.36 -2.83 0.67
CA PRO A 92 -17.86 -2.44 1.98
C PRO A 92 -16.78 -2.66 3.06
N ALA A 93 -17.07 -2.20 4.28
CA ALA A 93 -16.30 -2.59 5.46
C ALA A 93 -16.17 -4.13 5.54
N ASP A 94 -14.98 -4.61 5.89
CA ASP A 94 -14.60 -6.04 5.91
C ASP A 94 -14.83 -6.79 4.56
N GLY A 95 -15.02 -6.05 3.47
CA GLY A 95 -15.33 -6.58 2.15
C GLY A 95 -14.12 -7.22 1.46
N THR A 96 -14.39 -8.23 0.63
CA THR A 96 -13.39 -8.86 -0.24
C THR A 96 -13.92 -8.93 -1.67
N ARG A 97 -13.05 -8.72 -2.67
CA ARG A 97 -13.36 -8.91 -4.09
C ARG A 97 -12.25 -9.68 -4.78
N PHE A 98 -12.64 -10.65 -5.60
CA PHE A 98 -11.76 -11.37 -6.50
C PHE A 98 -11.86 -10.75 -7.89
N VAL A 99 -10.74 -10.50 -8.53
CA VAL A 99 -10.66 -9.92 -9.88
C VAL A 99 -9.78 -10.82 -10.73
N ALA A 100 -10.40 -11.53 -11.66
CA ALA A 100 -9.72 -12.42 -12.60
C ALA A 100 -9.89 -11.83 -14.02
N PRO A 101 -8.86 -11.13 -14.55
CA PRO A 101 -8.87 -10.51 -15.88
C PRO A 101 -8.68 -11.52 -17.03
#